data_AF-A0A023U9V8-F1
#
_entry.id   AF-A0A023U9V8-F1
#
_cell.length_a   1.000
_cell.length_b   1.000
_cell.length_c   1.000
_cell.angle_alpha   90.00
_cell.angle_beta   90.00
_cell.angle_gamma   90.00
#
_symmetry.space_group_name_H-M   'P 1'
#
loop_
_entity.id
_entity.type
_entity.pdbx_description
1 polymer ?
#
loop_
_entity_poly.entity_id
_entity_poly.type
_entity_poly.pdbx_seq_one_letter_code
_entity_poly.pdbx_strand_id
1 'polypeptide(L)'
;PRASRTVPFVSKAIGHPLAKYASLIMSGVTLPELGLTKEVIPKHVSVKEAVLPFEKFQGCDILLGPEMRSTGEVMGIDYEFSGAFAKAQIAAGQILPVSGTVFVSLNDLTKRHLAEIGRGFRE
;
A
#
# COMPACT_ATOMS: atom_id res chain seq x y z
N PRO A 1 2.99 22.16 0.76
CA PRO A 1 4.33 21.71 0.29
C PRO A 1 5.23 21.25 1.45
N ARG A 2 4.96 20.05 2.00
CA ARG A 2 5.67 19.49 3.16
C ARG A 2 5.87 17.98 2.97
N ALA A 3 6.63 17.35 3.87
CA ALA A 3 6.68 15.89 3.94
C ALA A 3 5.27 15.29 4.10
N SER A 4 4.97 14.28 3.29
CA SER A 4 3.75 13.48 3.39
C SER A 4 3.99 12.25 4.29
N ARG A 5 2.90 11.60 4.70
CA ARG A 5 2.98 10.31 5.41
C ARG A 5 3.59 9.18 4.57
N THR A 6 3.74 9.35 3.25
CA THR A 6 4.31 8.34 2.36
C THR A 6 5.84 8.43 2.22
N VAL A 7 6.48 9.50 2.73
CA VAL A 7 7.94 9.64 2.67
C VAL A 7 8.69 8.45 3.27
N PRO A 8 8.32 7.91 4.45
CA PRO A 8 8.98 6.74 5.01
C PRO A 8 8.86 5.49 4.12
N PHE A 9 7.67 5.22 3.59
CA PHE A 9 7.43 4.10 2.67
C PHE A 9 8.29 4.21 1.40
N VAL A 10 8.25 5.37 0.73
CA VAL A 10 9.04 5.59 -0.49
C VAL A 10 10.54 5.49 -0.20
N SER A 11 11.00 6.09 0.91
CA SER A 11 12.41 6.01 1.32
C SER A 11 12.89 4.57 1.51
N LYS A 12 12.05 3.71 2.10
CA LYS A 12 12.35 2.29 2.26
C LYS A 12 12.32 1.53 0.93
N ALA A 13 11.32 1.79 0.08
CA ALA A 13 11.20 1.14 -1.22
C ALA A 13 12.41 1.42 -2.14
N ILE A 14 12.88 2.66 -2.18
CA ILE A 14 13.99 3.04 -3.06
C ILE A 14 15.37 2.94 -2.39
N GLY A 15 15.43 2.71 -1.09
CA GLY A 15 16.68 2.65 -0.33
C GLY A 15 17.38 4.01 -0.12
N HIS A 16 16.65 5.13 -0.23
CA HIS A 16 17.20 6.47 -0.03
C HIS A 16 16.50 7.21 1.11
N PRO A 17 17.24 7.85 2.04
CA PRO A 17 16.66 8.56 3.17
C PRO A 17 16.14 9.95 2.76
N LEU A 18 15.00 10.01 2.07
CA LEU A 18 14.47 11.24 1.46
C LEU A 18 14.30 12.39 2.46
N ALA A 19 13.88 12.09 3.70
CA ALA A 19 13.75 13.12 4.74
C ALA A 19 15.11 13.76 5.10
N LYS A 20 16.18 12.96 5.17
CA LYS A 20 17.56 13.44 5.41
C LYS A 20 18.07 14.26 4.22
N TYR A 21 17.80 13.81 3.01
CA TYR A 21 18.20 14.56 1.82
C TYR A 21 17.47 15.90 1.74
N ALA A 22 16.16 15.92 1.98
CA ALA A 22 15.40 17.16 2.04
C ALA A 22 15.94 18.13 3.11
N SER A 23 16.32 17.64 4.29
CA SER A 23 16.94 18.50 5.32
C SER A 23 18.29 19.08 4.89
N LEU A 24 19.14 18.28 4.23
CA LEU A 24 20.42 18.76 3.69
C LEU A 24 20.21 19.80 2.59
N ILE A 25 19.19 19.60 1.74
CA ILE A 25 18.82 20.57 0.70
C ILE A 25 18.38 21.90 1.31
N MET A 26 17.57 21.85 2.37
CA MET A 26 17.20 23.06 3.11
C MET A 26 18.41 23.76 3.75
N SER A 27 19.50 23.04 4.02
CA SER A 27 20.78 23.61 4.52
C SER A 27 21.75 24.03 3.41
N GLY A 28 21.35 23.97 2.14
CA GLY A 28 22.15 24.45 1.00
C GLY A 28 22.87 23.38 0.19
N VAL A 29 22.74 22.09 0.55
CA VAL A 29 23.29 20.99 -0.27
C VAL A 29 22.43 20.77 -1.52
N THR A 30 23.04 20.58 -2.66
CA THR A 30 22.34 20.37 -3.93
C THR A 30 22.08 18.87 -4.21
N LEU A 31 21.09 18.57 -5.06
CA LEU A 31 20.81 17.20 -5.48
C LEU A 31 22.01 16.49 -6.15
N PRO A 32 22.84 17.17 -6.98
CA PRO A 32 24.09 16.60 -7.48
C PRO A 32 25.07 16.20 -6.38
N GLU A 33 25.26 17.02 -5.35
CA GLU A 33 26.13 16.70 -4.21
C GLU A 33 25.63 15.49 -3.40
N LEU A 34 24.32 15.25 -3.40
CA LEU A 34 23.69 14.07 -2.79
C LEU A 34 23.67 12.83 -3.71
N GLY A 35 24.05 12.98 -4.98
CA GLY A 35 23.97 11.90 -5.98
C GLY A 35 22.54 11.47 -6.34
N LEU A 36 21.51 12.27 -6.02
CA LEU A 36 20.10 11.97 -6.31
C LEU A 36 19.56 12.85 -7.44
N THR A 37 20.15 12.71 -8.62
CA THR A 37 19.78 13.50 -9.81
C THR A 37 18.85 12.78 -10.77
N LYS A 38 18.58 11.49 -10.52
CA LYS A 38 17.68 10.64 -11.30
C LYS A 38 16.71 9.94 -10.38
N GLU A 39 15.53 9.64 -10.91
CA GLU A 39 14.56 8.80 -10.22
C GLU A 39 15.10 7.38 -10.06
N VAL A 40 14.91 6.82 -8.87
CA VAL A 40 15.34 5.46 -8.54
C VAL A 40 14.16 4.53 -8.72
N ILE A 41 14.27 3.59 -9.66
CA ILE A 41 13.27 2.56 -9.93
C ILE A 41 13.79 1.23 -9.39
N PRO A 42 13.25 0.72 -8.27
CA PRO A 42 13.67 -0.57 -7.72
C PRO A 42 13.30 -1.72 -8.66
N LYS A 43 14.09 -2.81 -8.62
CA LYS A 43 13.77 -4.06 -9.32
C LYS A 43 12.66 -4.88 -8.66
N HIS A 44 12.37 -4.56 -7.39
CA HIS A 44 11.32 -5.21 -6.61
C HIS A 44 10.08 -4.33 -6.56
N VAL A 45 8.93 -4.93 -6.28
CA VAL A 45 7.68 -4.26 -5.99
C VAL A 45 7.55 -4.06 -4.49
N SER A 46 7.14 -2.86 -4.09
CA SER A 46 6.79 -2.52 -2.72
C SER A 46 5.32 -2.15 -2.65
N VAL A 47 4.53 -2.85 -1.84
CA VAL A 47 3.10 -2.58 -1.62
C VAL A 47 2.91 -2.06 -0.20
N LYS A 48 2.06 -1.03 -0.07
CA LYS A 48 1.65 -0.46 1.20
C LYS A 48 0.19 -0.78 1.47
N GLU A 49 -0.11 -1.35 2.63
CA GLU A 49 -1.49 -1.61 3.07
C GLU A 49 -1.78 -0.89 4.39
N ALA A 50 -3.00 -0.42 4.58
CA ALA A 50 -3.48 0.27 5.75
C ALA A 50 -4.07 -0.69 6.79
N VAL A 51 -3.86 -0.38 8.08
CA VAL A 51 -4.47 -1.11 9.20
C VAL A 51 -5.65 -0.30 9.72
N LEU A 52 -6.84 -0.89 9.68
CA LEU A 52 -8.09 -0.23 10.10
C LEU A 52 -8.55 -0.76 11.47
N PRO A 53 -8.98 0.12 12.40
CA PRO A 53 -9.31 -0.26 13.77
C PRO A 53 -10.76 -0.75 13.93
N PHE A 54 -11.37 -1.34 12.90
CA PHE A 54 -12.81 -1.64 12.88
C PHE A 54 -13.27 -2.53 14.04
N GLU A 55 -12.47 -3.53 14.42
CA GLU A 55 -12.77 -4.42 15.55
C GLU A 55 -12.84 -3.70 16.91
N LYS A 56 -12.24 -2.50 17.02
CA LYS A 56 -12.22 -1.72 18.26
C LYS A 56 -13.48 -0.88 18.47
N PHE A 57 -14.28 -0.67 17.42
CA PHE A 57 -15.42 0.23 17.45
C PHE A 57 -16.71 -0.46 16.98
N GLN A 58 -17.36 -1.16 17.90
CA GLN A 58 -18.62 -1.86 17.64
C GLN A 58 -19.72 -0.87 17.18
N GLY A 59 -20.48 -1.26 16.16
CA GLY A 59 -21.56 -0.43 15.60
C GLY A 59 -21.09 0.63 14.60
N CYS A 60 -19.79 0.78 14.35
CA CYS A 60 -19.30 1.64 13.27
C CYS A 60 -19.38 0.94 11.90
N ASP A 61 -19.65 1.74 10.86
CA ASP A 61 -19.59 1.26 9.48
C ASP A 61 -18.16 0.87 9.08
N ILE A 62 -18.02 -0.38 8.61
CA ILE A 62 -16.78 -0.96 8.10
C ILE A 62 -16.56 -0.64 6.61
N LEU A 63 -16.82 0.61 6.24
CA LEU A 63 -16.73 1.09 4.86
C LEU A 63 -15.62 2.13 4.72
N LEU A 64 -14.92 2.07 3.58
CA LEU A 64 -13.98 3.11 3.19
C LEU A 64 -14.73 4.33 2.65
N GLY A 65 -14.15 5.51 2.83
CA GLY A 65 -14.75 6.77 2.40
C GLY A 65 -13.70 7.85 2.17
N PRO A 66 -14.14 9.10 1.93
CA PRO A 66 -13.23 10.23 1.70
C PRO A 66 -12.41 10.61 2.93
N GLU A 67 -12.86 10.22 4.13
CA GLU A 67 -12.16 10.45 5.39
C GLU A 67 -11.21 9.29 5.72
N MET A 68 -9.97 9.61 6.14
CA MET A 68 -8.99 8.62 6.55
C MET A 68 -9.31 8.08 7.95
N ARG A 69 -9.54 6.77 8.06
CA ARG A 69 -9.81 6.06 9.33
C ARG A 69 -8.75 5.05 9.75
N SER A 70 -7.74 4.82 8.92
CA SER A 70 -6.66 3.88 9.26
C SER A 70 -5.76 4.44 10.37
N THR A 71 -5.23 3.54 11.19
CA THR A 71 -4.37 3.88 12.35
C THR A 71 -2.91 3.55 12.10
N GLY A 72 -2.63 2.65 11.16
CA GLY A 72 -1.30 2.22 10.81
C GLY A 72 -1.18 1.81 9.35
N GLU A 73 0.03 1.42 8.97
CA GLU A 73 0.35 0.88 7.66
C GLU A 73 1.45 -0.17 7.77
N VAL A 74 1.45 -1.11 6.81
CA VAL A 74 2.43 -2.17 6.66
C VAL A 74 3.00 -2.15 5.24
N MET A 75 4.12 -2.83 5.04
CA MET A 75 4.81 -2.90 3.76
C MET A 75 5.13 -4.35 3.39
N GLY A 76 4.70 -4.77 2.21
CA GLY A 76 5.09 -6.03 1.58
C GLY A 76 6.09 -5.78 0.45
N ILE A 77 7.15 -6.59 0.38
CA ILE A 77 8.18 -6.50 -0.67
C ILE A 77 8.36 -7.85 -1.33
N ASP A 78 8.34 -7.86 -2.65
CA ASP A 78 8.62 -9.03 -3.49
C ASP A 78 9.10 -8.60 -4.88
N TYR A 79 9.60 -9.52 -5.70
CA TYR A 79 9.90 -9.23 -7.11
C TYR A 79 8.64 -9.25 -7.98
N GLU A 80 7.56 -9.88 -7.52
CA GLU A 80 6.25 -9.88 -8.19
C GLU A 80 5.20 -9.09 -7.40
N PHE A 81 4.30 -8.40 -8.11
CA PHE A 81 3.23 -7.63 -7.47
C PHE A 81 2.33 -8.50 -6.59
N SER A 82 1.94 -9.68 -7.06
CA SER A 82 1.11 -10.66 -6.34
C SER A 82 1.74 -11.03 -4.99
N GLY A 83 3.03 -11.36 -4.98
CA GLY A 83 3.78 -11.68 -3.77
C GLY A 83 3.88 -10.50 -2.80
N ALA A 84 4.18 -9.30 -3.31
CA ALA A 84 4.26 -8.09 -2.49
C ALA A 84 2.91 -7.73 -1.88
N PHE A 85 1.82 -7.84 -2.65
CA PHE A 85 0.46 -7.59 -2.22
C PHE A 85 0.03 -8.61 -1.15
N ALA A 86 0.25 -9.91 -1.39
CA ALA A 86 -0.07 -10.96 -0.42
C ALA A 86 0.66 -10.75 0.92
N LYS A 87 1.96 -10.41 0.87
CA LYS A 87 2.74 -10.08 2.08
C LYS A 87 2.17 -8.88 2.84
N ALA A 88 1.77 -7.82 2.13
CA ALA A 88 1.17 -6.63 2.74
C ALA A 88 -0.18 -6.95 3.39
N GLN A 89 -1.04 -7.72 2.72
CA GLN A 89 -2.33 -8.19 3.26
C GLN A 89 -2.14 -9.00 4.55
N ILE A 90 -1.25 -9.99 4.53
CA ILE A 90 -0.95 -10.82 5.71
C ILE A 90 -0.43 -9.95 6.86
N ALA A 91 0.49 -9.02 6.58
CA ALA A 91 1.03 -8.11 7.59
C ALA A 91 -0.05 -7.17 8.17
N ALA A 92 -1.07 -6.81 7.38
CA ALA A 92 -2.21 -6.00 7.81
C ALA A 92 -3.24 -6.80 8.62
N GLY A 93 -2.99 -8.09 8.88
CA GLY A 93 -3.89 -8.99 9.59
C GLY A 93 -4.96 -9.65 8.71
N GLN A 94 -4.91 -9.45 7.39
CA GLN A 94 -5.85 -10.07 6.45
C GLN A 94 -5.38 -11.49 6.11
N ILE A 95 -5.86 -12.47 6.86
CA ILE A 95 -5.60 -13.89 6.60
C ILE A 95 -6.73 -14.42 5.72
N LEU A 96 -6.49 -14.46 4.40
CA LEU A 96 -7.48 -14.92 3.43
C LEU A 96 -7.53 -16.46 3.38
N PRO A 97 -8.72 -17.07 3.36
CA PRO A 97 -8.86 -18.49 3.08
C PRO A 97 -8.35 -18.84 1.69
N VAL A 98 -7.65 -19.97 1.57
CA VAL A 98 -7.13 -20.48 0.28
C VAL A 98 -8.11 -21.41 -0.46
N SER A 99 -9.22 -21.75 0.18
CA SER A 99 -10.29 -22.59 -0.38
C SER A 99 -11.60 -22.31 0.34
N GLY A 100 -12.72 -22.55 -0.33
CA GLY A 100 -14.05 -22.46 0.28
C GLY A 100 -15.05 -21.79 -0.65
N THR A 101 -16.00 -21.07 -0.07
CA THR A 101 -17.06 -20.36 -0.79
C THR A 101 -16.82 -18.86 -0.76
N VAL A 102 -16.85 -18.22 -1.93
CA VAL A 102 -16.75 -16.76 -2.07
C VAL A 102 -18.16 -16.18 -2.18
N PHE A 103 -18.49 -15.21 -1.32
CA PHE A 103 -19.71 -14.42 -1.45
C PHE A 103 -19.42 -13.15 -2.25
N VAL A 104 -20.19 -12.90 -3.31
CA VAL A 104 -20.00 -11.74 -4.19
C VAL A 104 -21.28 -10.92 -4.27
N SER A 105 -21.19 -9.67 -3.82
CA SER A 105 -22.25 -8.66 -3.93
C SER A 105 -21.62 -7.36 -4.41
N LEU A 106 -22.12 -6.81 -5.52
CA LEU A 106 -21.52 -5.67 -6.23
C LEU A 106 -22.59 -4.61 -6.54
N ASN A 107 -22.17 -3.35 -6.58
CA ASN A 107 -22.98 -2.26 -7.13
C ASN A 107 -23.08 -2.37 -8.66
N ASP A 108 -24.01 -1.61 -9.26
CA ASP A 108 -24.26 -1.66 -10.70
C ASP A 108 -23.04 -1.28 -11.57
N LEU A 109 -22.20 -0.37 -11.08
CA LEU A 109 -20.99 0.07 -11.79
C LEU A 109 -19.95 -1.06 -11.91
N THR A 110 -19.86 -1.92 -10.89
CA THR A 110 -18.87 -3.00 -10.83
C THR A 110 -19.41 -4.32 -11.40
N LYS A 111 -20.72 -4.50 -11.56
CA LYS A 111 -21.34 -5.75 -12.07
C LYS A 111 -20.75 -6.25 -13.38
N ARG A 112 -20.33 -5.36 -14.28
CA ARG A 112 -19.68 -5.73 -15.55
C ARG A 112 -18.41 -6.57 -15.39
N HIS A 113 -17.74 -6.48 -14.23
CA HIS A 113 -16.52 -7.22 -13.90
C HIS A 113 -16.78 -8.57 -13.22
N LEU A 114 -18.05 -8.89 -12.89
CA LEU A 114 -18.39 -10.08 -12.12
C LEU A 114 -17.88 -11.38 -12.75
N ALA A 115 -17.99 -11.50 -14.09
CA ALA A 115 -17.56 -12.70 -14.81
C ALA A 115 -16.03 -12.87 -14.82
N GLU A 116 -15.27 -11.79 -14.74
CA GLU A 116 -13.80 -11.82 -14.63
C GLU A 116 -13.38 -12.21 -13.21
N ILE A 117 -13.94 -11.54 -12.20
CA ILE A 117 -13.71 -11.84 -10.78
C ILE A 117 -14.05 -13.30 -10.46
N GLY A 118 -15.22 -13.77 -10.90
CA GLY A 118 -15.67 -15.14 -10.63
C GLY A 118 -14.78 -16.21 -11.27
N ARG A 119 -14.20 -15.94 -12.45
CA ARG A 119 -13.22 -16.86 -13.08
C ARG A 119 -11.92 -16.92 -12.29
N GLY A 120 -11.43 -15.78 -11.80
CA GLY A 120 -10.21 -15.71 -11.00
C GLY A 120 -10.22 -16.48 -9.67
N PHE A 121 -11.40 -16.88 -9.16
CA PHE A 121 -11.52 -17.74 -7.97
C PHE A 121 -11.79 -19.22 -8.29
N ARG A 122 -12.01 -19.58 -9.56
CA ARG A 122 -12.31 -20.95 -9.99
C ARG A 122 -11.09 -21.66 -10.57
N GLU A 123 -10.19 -20.90 -11.18
CA GLU A 123 -8.88 -21.33 -11.65
C GLU A 123 -7.90 -21.48 -10.48
#